data_AF-A0A7K5WTF9-F1
#
_entry.id   AF-A0A7K5WTF9-F1
#
_cell.length_a   1.000
_cell.length_b   1.000
_cell.length_c   1.000
_cell.angle_alpha   90.00
_cell.angle_beta   90.00
_cell.angle_gamma   90.00
#
_symmetry.space_group_name_H-M   'P 1'
#
loop_
_entity.id
_entity.type
_entity.pdbx_description
1 polymer ?
#
loop_
_entity_poly.entity_id
_entity_poly.type
_entity_poly.pdbx_seq_one_letter_code
_entity_poly.pdbx_strand_id
1 'polypeptide(L)'
;LQRMLSMAVEVDRSPTCSSRKIADDIFLFILHIPLRSQREALLNTMDSQLLRCRLLELLFQHSCDVPTASSMSLDKILYFLSHSSVLPQFQDETATWQRWDEMLQYLSFLLLSYQSVKLAFPLAEHLRTSVSDRMDLIAQKAKPRLQESDDISQLDIQLKMNNFINKMQETLGQPFPPQIQEKLFMLQ
;
A
#
# COMPACT_ATOMS: atom_id res chain seq x y z
N LEU A 1 26.73 -4.09 27.14
CA LEU A 1 27.47 -4.48 25.91
C LEU A 1 26.56 -4.99 24.79
N GLN A 2 25.66 -5.95 25.03
CA GLN A 2 24.82 -6.57 23.98
C GLN A 2 23.91 -5.57 23.24
N ARG A 3 23.27 -4.63 23.96
CA ARG A 3 22.53 -3.49 23.36
C ARG A 3 23.42 -2.53 22.57
N MET A 4 24.65 -2.31 23.03
CA MET A 4 25.64 -1.45 22.37
C MET A 4 26.17 -2.07 21.08
N LEU A 5 26.29 -3.40 21.03
CA LEU A 5 26.70 -4.15 19.84
C LEU A 5 25.56 -4.22 18.82
N SER A 6 24.29 -4.36 19.25
CA SER A 6 23.14 -4.20 18.35
C SER A 6 23.04 -2.79 17.78
N MET A 7 23.31 -1.76 18.58
CA MET A 7 23.38 -0.38 18.10
C MET A 7 24.59 -0.14 17.19
N ALA A 8 25.76 -0.69 17.49
CA ALA A 8 26.96 -0.51 16.66
C ALA A 8 26.83 -1.18 15.28
N VAL A 9 26.11 -2.30 15.18
CA VAL A 9 25.76 -2.92 13.90
C VAL A 9 24.70 -2.11 13.12
N GLU A 10 23.82 -1.37 13.81
CA GLU A 10 22.87 -0.45 13.18
C GLU A 10 23.50 0.88 12.75
N VAL A 11 24.53 1.36 13.44
CA VAL A 11 25.22 2.62 13.13
C VAL A 11 26.04 2.54 11.83
N ASP A 12 26.41 1.33 11.38
CA ASP A 12 27.17 1.12 10.13
C ASP A 12 26.29 0.78 8.90
N ARG A 13 24.95 0.75 9.05
CA ARG A 13 24.04 0.70 7.90
C ARG A 13 23.42 2.08 7.68
N SER A 14 24.10 2.90 6.87
CA SER A 14 23.57 4.09 6.20
C SER A 14 22.34 4.73 6.88
N PRO A 15 22.49 5.85 7.62
CA PRO A 15 21.38 6.56 8.28
C PRO A 15 20.31 7.10 7.32
N THR A 16 20.41 6.78 6.02
CA THR A 16 19.47 7.17 4.95
C THR A 16 18.56 6.04 4.46
N CYS A 17 18.71 4.79 4.93
CA CYS A 17 17.95 3.64 4.42
C CYS A 17 16.54 3.53 5.04
N SER A 18 15.68 4.51 4.76
CA SER A 18 14.26 4.46 5.16
C SER A 18 13.46 3.57 4.21
N SER A 19 12.36 2.97 4.68
CA SER A 19 11.40 2.27 3.80
C SER A 19 10.92 3.13 2.63
N ARG A 20 10.90 4.46 2.82
CA ARG A 20 10.61 5.43 1.74
C ARG A 20 11.69 5.40 0.67
N LYS A 21 12.95 5.57 1.04
CA LYS A 21 14.07 5.55 0.10
C LYS A 21 14.19 4.20 -0.61
N ILE A 22 14.07 3.10 0.13
CA ILE A 22 14.09 1.75 -0.45
C ILE A 22 12.94 1.57 -1.45
N ALA A 23 11.71 1.98 -1.09
CA ALA A 23 10.56 1.89 -1.99
C ALA A 23 10.78 2.70 -3.27
N ASP A 24 11.29 3.94 -3.14
CA ASP A 24 11.58 4.81 -4.29
C ASP A 24 12.65 4.17 -5.20
N ASP A 25 13.70 3.55 -4.64
CA ASP A 25 14.78 2.89 -5.38
C ASP A 25 14.31 1.60 -6.09
N ILE A 26 13.48 0.76 -5.44
CA ILE A 26 12.99 -0.50 -6.02
C ILE A 26 11.75 -0.31 -6.90
N PHE A 27 11.11 0.85 -6.88
CA PHE A 27 9.87 1.11 -7.60
C PHE A 27 10.02 0.84 -9.11
N LEU A 28 11.07 1.41 -9.71
CA LEU A 28 11.36 1.17 -11.13
C LEU A 28 11.63 -0.31 -11.40
N PHE A 29 12.32 -1.01 -10.50
CA PHE A 29 12.58 -2.45 -10.67
C PHE A 29 11.27 -3.25 -10.77
N ILE A 30 10.28 -2.96 -9.91
CA ILE A 30 8.98 -3.65 -9.95
C ILE A 30 8.23 -3.41 -11.24
N LEU A 31 8.24 -2.18 -11.77
CA LEU A 31 7.59 -1.86 -13.04
C LEU A 31 8.14 -2.67 -14.21
N HIS A 32 9.40 -3.12 -14.13
CA HIS A 32 10.05 -3.92 -15.17
C HIS A 32 9.92 -5.43 -14.96
N ILE A 33 9.29 -5.92 -13.88
CA ILE A 33 9.04 -7.35 -13.70
C ILE A 33 7.85 -7.74 -14.59
N PRO A 34 8.04 -8.58 -15.62
CA PRO A 34 6.97 -8.87 -16.59
C PRO A 34 5.95 -9.87 -16.04
N LEU A 35 6.39 -10.84 -15.24
CA LEU A 35 5.56 -11.93 -14.75
C LEU A 35 4.83 -11.54 -13.46
N ARG A 36 3.50 -11.69 -13.49
CA ARG A 36 2.64 -11.47 -12.30
C ARG A 36 3.09 -12.28 -11.09
N SER A 37 3.41 -13.56 -11.27
CA SER A 37 3.84 -14.43 -10.18
C SER A 37 5.12 -13.95 -9.48
N GLN A 38 6.03 -13.32 -10.23
CA GLN A 38 7.26 -12.74 -9.67
C GLN A 38 6.97 -11.47 -8.88
N ARG A 39 6.09 -10.59 -9.39
CA ARG A 39 5.65 -9.40 -8.66
C ARG A 39 4.95 -9.78 -7.36
N GLU A 40 4.08 -10.77 -7.43
CA GLU A 40 3.36 -11.29 -6.27
C GLU A 40 4.31 -11.94 -5.25
N ALA A 41 5.25 -12.77 -5.69
CA ALA A 41 6.27 -13.37 -4.82
C ALA A 41 7.12 -12.29 -4.13
N LEU A 42 7.51 -11.24 -4.85
CA LEU A 42 8.25 -10.12 -4.29
C LEU A 42 7.45 -9.41 -3.19
N LEU A 43 6.18 -9.08 -3.43
CA LEU A 43 5.33 -8.42 -2.43
C LEU A 43 5.01 -9.31 -1.22
N ASN A 44 4.89 -10.63 -1.43
CA ASN A 44 4.65 -11.58 -0.35
C ASN A 44 5.88 -11.84 0.52
N THR A 45 7.09 -11.75 -0.03
CA THR A 45 8.35 -11.92 0.71
C THR A 45 8.80 -10.67 1.45
N MET A 46 8.10 -9.54 1.30
CA MET A 46 8.40 -8.31 2.05
C MET A 46 7.94 -8.43 3.51
N ASP A 47 8.89 -8.70 4.41
CA ASP A 47 8.65 -8.72 5.87
C ASP A 47 8.20 -7.36 6.40
N SER A 48 8.77 -6.28 5.84
CA SER A 48 8.44 -4.91 6.26
C SER A 48 7.10 -4.47 5.68
N GLN A 49 6.06 -4.49 6.52
CA GLN A 49 4.73 -3.95 6.19
C GLN A 49 4.79 -2.49 5.78
N LEU A 50 5.72 -1.73 6.37
CA LEU A 50 5.94 -0.33 6.03
C LEU A 50 6.49 -0.16 4.60
N LEU A 51 7.50 -0.95 4.23
CA LEU A 51 8.04 -0.97 2.88
C LEU A 51 6.98 -1.41 1.87
N ARG A 52 6.26 -2.49 2.17
CA ARG A 52 5.19 -3.02 1.32
C ARG A 52 4.08 -1.98 1.11
N CYS A 53 3.63 -1.34 2.19
CA CYS A 53 2.64 -0.26 2.13
C CYS A 53 3.12 0.90 1.25
N ARG A 54 4.35 1.37 1.45
CA ARG A 54 4.91 2.49 0.69
C ARG A 54 5.09 2.18 -0.79
N LEU A 55 5.54 0.98 -1.10
CA LEU A 55 5.73 0.55 -2.48
C LEU A 55 4.41 0.39 -3.23
N LEU A 56 3.41 -0.20 -2.58
CA LEU A 56 2.06 -0.30 -3.11
C LEU A 56 1.43 1.09 -3.29
N GLU A 57 1.65 2.03 -2.36
CA GLU A 57 1.24 3.42 -2.53
C GLU A 57 1.83 4.04 -3.81
N LEU A 58 3.13 3.82 -4.07
CA LEU A 58 3.77 4.30 -5.32
C LEU A 58 3.15 3.67 -6.57
N LEU A 59 2.87 2.36 -6.55
CA LEU A 59 2.23 1.65 -7.67
C LEU A 59 0.84 2.21 -7.98
N PHE A 60 0.01 2.43 -6.96
CA PHE A 60 -1.31 3.03 -7.13
C PHE A 60 -1.22 4.48 -7.57
N GLN A 61 -0.29 5.26 -7.00
CA GLN A 61 -0.06 6.65 -7.38
C GLN A 61 0.33 6.78 -8.86
N HIS A 62 1.21 5.91 -9.34
CA HIS A 62 1.64 5.87 -10.73
C HIS A 62 0.53 5.45 -11.70
N SER A 63 -0.42 4.64 -11.22
CA SER A 63 -1.58 4.16 -11.98
C SER A 63 -2.81 5.06 -11.81
N CYS A 64 -2.67 6.21 -11.14
CA CYS A 64 -3.77 7.12 -10.86
C CYS A 64 -3.80 8.27 -11.86
N ASP A 65 -4.94 8.47 -12.51
CA ASP A 65 -5.10 9.54 -13.51
C ASP A 65 -4.99 10.93 -12.86
N VAL A 66 -5.36 11.04 -11.59
CA VAL A 66 -5.28 12.26 -10.79
C VAL A 66 -4.44 11.98 -9.54
N PRO A 67 -3.10 12.15 -9.60
CA PRO A 67 -2.23 11.87 -8.47
C PRO A 67 -2.50 12.81 -7.29
N THR A 68 -2.66 12.27 -6.08
CA THR A 68 -2.82 13.07 -4.86
C THR A 68 -1.51 13.21 -4.08
N ALA A 69 -1.19 14.42 -3.62
CA ALA A 69 -0.06 14.67 -2.73
C ALA A 69 -0.36 14.33 -1.25
N SER A 70 -1.61 13.91 -0.95
CA SER A 70 -2.01 13.49 0.38
C SER A 70 -1.12 12.34 0.87
N SER A 71 -0.87 12.33 2.17
CA SER A 71 -0.07 11.28 2.79
C SER A 71 -0.91 10.03 3.03
N MET A 72 -0.28 8.85 3.11
CA MET A 72 -0.96 7.56 3.21
C MET A 72 -2.02 7.49 4.34
N SER A 73 -3.28 7.27 3.96
CA SER A 73 -4.44 7.21 4.86
C SER A 73 -5.52 6.29 4.29
N LEU A 74 -6.54 5.98 5.08
CA LEU A 74 -7.69 5.23 4.57
C LEU A 74 -8.39 6.00 3.45
N ASP A 75 -8.53 7.32 3.55
CA ASP A 75 -9.19 8.12 2.50
C ASP A 75 -8.40 8.06 1.20
N LYS A 76 -7.07 8.07 1.28
CA LYS A 76 -6.20 7.90 0.11
C LYS A 76 -6.34 6.51 -0.52
N ILE A 77 -6.50 5.45 0.27
CA ILE A 77 -6.79 4.10 -0.27
C ILE A 77 -8.11 4.10 -1.04
N LEU A 78 -9.17 4.68 -0.46
CA LEU A 78 -10.47 4.77 -1.12
C LEU A 78 -10.44 5.70 -2.34
N TYR A 79 -9.60 6.72 -2.32
CA TYR A 79 -9.34 7.59 -3.45
C TYR A 79 -8.73 6.79 -4.62
N PHE A 80 -7.75 5.94 -4.35
CA PHE A 80 -7.18 5.05 -5.36
C PHE A 80 -8.22 4.10 -5.95
N LEU A 81 -9.12 3.54 -5.15
CA LEU A 81 -10.24 2.75 -5.68
C LEU A 81 -11.04 3.49 -6.75
N SER A 82 -11.32 4.78 -6.52
CA SER A 82 -12.14 5.57 -7.43
C SER A 82 -11.38 6.03 -8.68
N HIS A 83 -10.09 6.36 -8.52
CA HIS A 83 -9.32 7.10 -9.54
C HIS A 83 -8.14 6.34 -10.15
N SER A 84 -7.78 5.17 -9.63
CA SER A 84 -6.77 4.34 -10.29
C SER A 84 -7.37 3.68 -11.53
N SER A 85 -6.57 3.69 -12.60
CA SER A 85 -6.76 2.81 -13.73
C SER A 85 -6.23 1.42 -13.37
N VAL A 86 -6.58 0.43 -14.19
CA VAL A 86 -5.88 -0.85 -14.20
C VAL A 86 -4.38 -0.58 -14.30
N LEU A 87 -3.58 -1.25 -13.45
CA LEU A 87 -2.11 -1.13 -13.39
C LEU A 87 -1.50 -1.02 -14.80
N PRO A 88 -0.43 -0.22 -14.98
CA PRO A 88 0.18 0.01 -16.29
C PRO A 88 0.42 -1.31 -17.01
N GLN A 89 0.29 -1.28 -18.34
CA GLN A 89 0.47 -2.43 -19.21
C GLN A 89 1.88 -3.00 -18.99
N PHE A 90 2.01 -3.97 -18.08
CA PHE A 90 3.13 -4.89 -18.09
C PHE A 90 3.16 -5.50 -19.50
N GLN A 91 4.35 -5.73 -20.05
CA GLN A 91 4.57 -6.20 -21.43
C GLN A 91 3.93 -7.56 -21.77
N ASP A 92 3.12 -8.10 -20.88
CA ASP A 92 2.42 -9.37 -20.99
C ASP A 92 1.02 -9.15 -21.61
N GLU A 93 0.66 -9.98 -22.58
CA GLU A 93 -0.66 -10.00 -23.26
C GLU A 93 -1.76 -10.57 -22.33
N THR A 94 -1.80 -10.07 -21.10
CA THR A 94 -2.75 -10.47 -20.06
C THR A 94 -4.14 -9.93 -20.38
N ALA A 95 -5.15 -10.80 -20.22
CA ALA A 95 -6.53 -10.42 -20.39
C ALA A 95 -6.92 -9.32 -19.39
N THR A 96 -7.78 -8.38 -19.77
CA THR A 96 -8.19 -7.23 -18.95
C THR A 96 -8.62 -7.64 -17.53
N TRP A 97 -9.37 -8.74 -17.39
CA TRP A 97 -9.81 -9.23 -16.09
C TRP A 97 -8.67 -9.70 -15.18
N GLN A 98 -7.57 -10.24 -15.73
CA GLN A 98 -6.41 -10.67 -14.94
C GLN A 98 -5.68 -9.48 -14.33
N ARG A 99 -5.70 -8.35 -15.03
CA ARG A 99 -5.11 -7.10 -14.55
C ARG A 99 -5.94 -6.48 -13.43
N TRP A 100 -7.27 -6.55 -13.54
CA TRP A 100 -8.17 -6.19 -12.44
C TRP A 100 -7.97 -7.10 -11.22
N ASP A 101 -7.83 -8.41 -11.45
CA ASP A 101 -7.57 -9.38 -10.39
C ASP A 101 -6.25 -9.11 -9.65
N GLU A 102 -5.21 -8.73 -10.39
CA GLU A 102 -3.92 -8.29 -9.82
C GLU A 102 -4.04 -6.97 -9.06
N MET A 103 -4.75 -5.98 -9.60
CA MET A 103 -4.98 -4.71 -8.91
C MET A 103 -5.73 -4.92 -7.58
N LEU A 104 -6.76 -5.77 -7.56
CA LEU A 104 -7.49 -6.12 -6.34
C LEU A 104 -6.57 -6.81 -5.33
N GLN A 105 -5.65 -7.67 -5.77
CA GLN A 105 -4.65 -8.29 -4.90
C GLN A 105 -3.76 -7.23 -4.24
N TYR A 106 -3.27 -6.26 -5.03
CA TYR A 106 -2.41 -5.19 -4.53
C TYR A 106 -3.14 -4.28 -3.55
N LEU A 107 -4.43 -4.03 -3.80
CA LEU A 107 -5.27 -3.27 -2.88
C LEU A 107 -5.42 -4.01 -1.54
N SER A 108 -5.70 -5.31 -1.57
CA SER A 108 -5.77 -6.12 -0.35
C SER A 108 -4.45 -6.09 0.42
N PHE A 109 -3.31 -6.23 -0.27
CA PHE A 109 -2.00 -6.07 0.37
C PHE A 109 -1.78 -4.68 0.94
N LEU A 110 -2.24 -3.63 0.26
CA LEU A 110 -2.10 -2.25 0.73
C LEU A 110 -2.92 -2.03 1.99
N LEU A 111 -4.18 -2.48 2.01
CA LEU A 111 -5.06 -2.36 3.15
C LEU A 111 -4.53 -3.14 4.36
N LEU A 112 -4.10 -4.39 4.16
CA LEU A 112 -3.52 -5.22 5.23
C LEU A 112 -2.22 -4.62 5.77
N SER A 113 -1.34 -4.14 4.90
CA SER A 113 -0.09 -3.49 5.29
C SER A 113 -0.36 -2.18 6.03
N TYR A 114 -1.34 -1.40 5.56
CA TYR A 114 -1.76 -0.14 6.18
C TYR A 114 -2.33 -0.38 7.58
N GLN A 115 -3.26 -1.32 7.72
CA GLN A 115 -3.84 -1.71 9.01
C GLN A 115 -2.76 -2.23 9.96
N SER A 116 -1.82 -3.05 9.47
CA SER A 116 -0.71 -3.56 10.28
C SER A 116 0.17 -2.42 10.80
N VAL A 117 0.54 -1.47 9.94
CA VAL A 117 1.36 -0.31 10.33
C VAL A 117 0.61 0.62 11.29
N LYS A 118 -0.71 0.80 11.08
CA LYS A 118 -1.57 1.62 11.94
C LYS A 118 -1.79 0.97 13.33
N LEU A 119 -2.00 -0.34 13.38
CA LEU A 119 -2.29 -1.08 14.62
C LEU A 119 -1.04 -1.46 15.42
N ALA A 120 0.15 -1.49 14.82
CA ALA A 120 1.43 -1.83 15.47
C ALA A 120 1.96 -0.75 16.44
N PHE A 121 1.08 -0.22 17.29
CA PHE A 121 1.34 0.71 18.39
C PHE A 121 2.56 0.34 19.25
N PRO A 122 3.38 1.28 19.79
CA PRO A 122 3.19 2.74 19.96
C PRO A 122 3.97 3.59 18.94
N LEU A 123 4.00 3.12 17.70
CA LEU A 123 5.09 3.45 16.80
C LEU A 123 4.53 3.99 15.45
N ALA A 124 3.21 4.17 15.38
CA ALA A 124 2.36 4.53 14.22
C ALA A 124 2.72 5.81 13.44
N GLU A 125 3.76 6.56 13.82
CA GLU A 125 4.32 7.62 12.98
C GLU A 125 5.29 7.10 11.90
N HIS A 126 5.49 5.77 11.81
CA HIS A 126 6.48 5.19 10.90
C HIS A 126 6.31 5.48 9.41
N LEU A 127 5.12 5.83 8.93
CA LEU A 127 4.95 6.19 7.51
C LEU A 127 5.55 7.56 7.20
N ARG A 128 5.84 8.38 8.21
CA ARG A 128 6.13 9.81 8.04
C ARG A 128 7.38 10.31 8.77
N THR A 129 7.79 9.69 9.87
CA THR A 129 8.93 10.15 10.67
C THR A 129 10.18 9.28 10.47
N SER A 130 11.37 9.88 10.57
CA SER A 130 12.62 9.13 10.49
C SER A 130 12.79 8.22 11.70
N VAL A 131 13.67 7.21 11.62
CA VAL A 131 13.95 6.35 12.78
C VAL A 131 14.45 7.15 13.99
N SER A 132 15.18 8.25 13.74
CA SER A 132 15.66 9.17 14.79
C SER A 132 14.49 9.86 15.50
N ASP A 133 13.58 10.47 14.75
CA ASP A 133 12.42 11.18 15.32
C ASP A 133 11.50 10.23 16.11
N ARG A 134 11.41 8.98 15.66
CA ARG A 134 10.64 7.93 16.37
C ARG A 134 11.23 7.61 17.74
N MET A 135 12.55 7.53 17.85
CA MET A 135 13.20 7.27 19.14
C MET A 135 12.89 8.40 20.13
N ASP A 136 12.86 9.64 19.65
CA ASP A 136 12.51 10.80 20.49
C ASP A 136 11.05 10.77 20.94
N LEU A 137 10.12 10.40 20.06
CA LEU A 137 8.68 10.30 20.40
C LEU A 137 8.36 9.15 21.36
N ILE A 138 9.06 8.02 21.21
CA ILE A 138 8.99 6.90 22.15
C ILE A 138 9.54 7.33 23.51
N ALA A 139 10.67 8.03 23.54
CA ALA A 139 11.24 8.58 24.78
C ALA A 139 10.29 9.58 25.45
N GLN A 140 9.52 10.33 24.66
CA GLN A 140 8.53 11.31 25.14
C GLN A 140 7.16 10.71 25.51
N LYS A 141 6.93 9.40 25.33
CA LYS A 141 5.63 8.73 25.53
C LYS A 141 4.47 9.45 24.82
N ALA A 142 4.72 10.00 23.64
CA ALA A 142 3.74 10.76 22.90
C ALA A 142 2.52 9.88 22.55
N LYS A 143 1.30 10.44 22.70
CA LYS A 143 0.09 9.75 22.23
C LYS A 143 0.07 9.74 20.70
N PRO A 144 -0.41 8.64 20.08
CA PRO A 144 -0.64 8.55 18.65
C PRO A 144 -1.58 9.67 18.19
N ARG A 145 -1.28 10.31 17.08
CA ARG A 145 -2.26 11.18 16.43
C ARG A 145 -3.02 10.36 15.41
N LEU A 146 -4.29 10.05 15.68
CA LEU A 146 -5.21 9.58 14.65
C LEU A 146 -5.36 10.72 13.64
N GLN A 147 -5.12 10.43 12.37
CA GLN A 147 -5.24 11.45 11.32
C GLN A 147 -6.73 11.64 11.00
N GLU A 148 -7.20 12.88 10.86
CA GLU A 148 -8.61 13.16 10.51
C GLU A 148 -9.03 12.47 9.20
N SER A 149 -8.10 12.29 8.25
CA SER A 149 -8.35 11.57 7.00
C SER A 149 -8.51 10.04 7.14
N ASP A 150 -8.38 9.52 8.35
CA ASP A 150 -8.76 8.14 8.67
C ASP A 150 -10.14 8.03 9.31
N ASP A 151 -10.73 9.15 9.73
CA ASP A 151 -12.06 9.22 10.32
C ASP A 151 -13.09 9.34 9.20
N ILE A 152 -13.38 8.20 8.56
CA ILE A 152 -14.27 8.09 7.41
C ILE A 152 -15.52 7.34 7.83
N SER A 153 -16.68 7.88 7.47
CA SER A 153 -17.93 7.22 7.79
C SER A 153 -18.08 5.91 7.02
N GLN A 154 -18.77 4.93 7.62
CA GLN A 154 -19.08 3.67 6.94
C GLN A 154 -19.87 3.90 5.65
N LEU A 155 -20.71 4.93 5.62
CA LEU A 155 -21.49 5.33 4.45
C LEU A 155 -20.57 5.78 3.29
N ASP A 156 -19.56 6.59 3.58
CA ASP A 156 -18.59 7.05 2.57
C ASP A 156 -17.78 5.89 1.98
N ILE A 157 -17.40 4.93 2.83
CA ILE A 157 -16.73 3.70 2.39
C ILE A 157 -17.63 2.93 1.42
N GLN A 158 -18.89 2.70 1.79
CA GLN A 158 -19.86 1.98 0.95
C GLN A 158 -20.11 2.70 -0.38
N LEU A 159 -20.25 4.02 -0.38
CA LEU A 159 -20.42 4.80 -1.60
C LEU A 159 -19.21 4.68 -2.53
N LYS A 160 -17.99 4.82 -2.01
CA LYS A 160 -16.76 4.68 -2.80
C LYS A 160 -16.59 3.26 -3.33
N MET A 161 -16.92 2.24 -2.54
CA MET A 161 -16.90 0.83 -2.97
C MET A 161 -17.93 0.54 -4.07
N ASN A 162 -19.16 1.05 -3.95
CA ASN A 162 -20.19 0.86 -4.97
C ASN A 162 -19.80 1.52 -6.30
N ASN A 163 -19.25 2.74 -6.24
CA ASN A 163 -18.74 3.43 -7.43
C ASN A 163 -17.62 2.63 -8.11
N PHE A 164 -16.70 2.07 -7.33
CA PHE A 164 -15.65 1.21 -7.82
C PHE A 164 -16.19 -0.05 -8.50
N ILE A 165 -17.17 -0.71 -7.88
CA ILE A 165 -17.83 -1.89 -8.45
C ILE A 165 -18.49 -1.53 -9.78
N ASN A 166 -19.24 -0.43 -9.85
CA ASN A 166 -19.88 0.01 -11.09
C ASN A 166 -18.86 0.24 -12.22
N LYS A 167 -17.73 0.90 -11.93
CA LYS A 167 -16.64 1.10 -12.91
C LYS A 167 -16.06 -0.21 -13.43
N MET A 168 -15.86 -1.20 -12.56
CA MET A 168 -15.43 -2.53 -12.98
C MET A 168 -16.49 -3.24 -13.83
N GLN A 169 -17.77 -3.08 -13.51
CA GLN A 169 -18.87 -3.66 -14.30
C GLN A 169 -18.88 -3.10 -15.71
N GLU A 170 -18.68 -1.79 -15.87
CA GLU A 170 -18.58 -1.15 -17.18
C GLU A 170 -17.39 -1.67 -18.00
N THR A 171 -16.29 -2.03 -17.33
CA THR A 171 -15.05 -2.48 -17.99
C THR A 171 -15.02 -3.98 -18.29
N LEU A 172 -15.51 -4.81 -17.37
CA LEU A 172 -15.44 -6.27 -17.44
C LEU A 172 -16.74 -6.92 -17.89
N GLY A 173 -17.86 -6.20 -17.84
CA GLY A 173 -19.19 -6.76 -18.00
C GLY A 173 -19.62 -7.60 -16.80
N GLN A 174 -20.80 -8.22 -16.93
CA GLN A 174 -21.35 -9.20 -15.98
C GLN A 174 -21.67 -10.51 -16.72
N PRO A 175 -21.51 -11.69 -16.08
CA PRO A 175 -21.04 -11.88 -14.70
C PRO A 175 -19.52 -11.66 -14.53
N PHE A 176 -19.08 -11.23 -13.35
CA PHE A 176 -17.65 -11.18 -13.04
C PHE A 176 -17.02 -12.59 -13.04
N PRO A 177 -15.73 -12.71 -13.41
CA PRO A 177 -14.98 -13.95 -13.19
C PRO A 177 -14.97 -14.32 -11.69
N PRO A 178 -15.03 -15.61 -11.33
CA PRO A 178 -15.09 -16.05 -9.93
C PRO A 178 -13.98 -15.49 -9.04
N GLN A 179 -12.76 -15.34 -9.58
CA GLN A 179 -11.60 -14.81 -8.86
C GLN A 179 -11.79 -13.34 -8.45
N ILE A 180 -12.43 -12.55 -9.31
CA ILE A 180 -12.79 -11.16 -9.02
C ILE A 180 -13.88 -11.11 -7.95
N GLN A 181 -14.91 -11.94 -8.11
CA GLN A 181 -16.05 -11.97 -7.20
C GLN A 181 -15.64 -12.33 -5.76
N GLU A 182 -14.75 -13.32 -5.59
CA GLU A 182 -14.20 -13.72 -4.29
C GLU A 182 -13.44 -12.56 -3.63
N LYS A 183 -12.55 -11.87 -4.37
CA LYS A 183 -11.79 -10.74 -3.83
C LYS A 183 -12.67 -9.56 -3.47
N LEU A 184 -13.71 -9.28 -4.25
CA LEU A 184 -14.65 -8.20 -3.93
C LEU A 184 -15.46 -8.48 -2.68
N PHE A 185 -15.89 -9.73 -2.49
CA PHE A 185 -16.55 -10.14 -1.26
C PHE A 185 -15.64 -9.96 -0.03
N MET A 186 -14.34 -10.22 -0.16
CA MET A 186 -13.38 -10.05 0.94
C MET A 186 -13.03 -8.59 1.25
N LEU A 187 -13.29 -7.65 0.32
CA LEU A 187 -13.02 -6.22 0.50
C LEU A 187 -14.21 -5.44 1.09
N GLN A 188 -15.41 -6.02 1.10
CA GLN A 188 -16.64 -5.44 1.66
C GLN A 188 -16.79 -5.76 3.14
#